data_AF-A0AAV2E167-F1
#
_entry.id   AF-A0AAV2E167-F1
#
_cell.length_a   1.000
_cell.length_b   1.000
_cell.length_c   1.000
_cell.angle_alpha   90.00
_cell.angle_beta   90.00
_cell.angle_gamma   90.00
#
_symmetry.space_group_name_H-M   'P 1'
#
loop_
_entity.id
_entity.type
_entity.pdbx_description
1 polymer ?
#
loop_
_entity_poly.entity_id
_entity_poly.type
_entity_poly.pdbx_seq_one_letter_code
_entity_poly.pdbx_strand_id
1 'polypeptide(L)'
;MVASASFRQQMSLALIMALGISLWVLHSKVEADDICKGISKPDPESCPIYCLINDPVCGADGYTYWCGCVEAMCAETQVVRSGQC
;
A
#
# COMPACT_ATOMS: atom_id res chain seq x y z
N MET A 1 -38.64 -36.33 1.49
CA MET A 1 -37.63 -35.54 2.23
C MET A 1 -36.24 -35.64 1.56
N VAL A 2 -36.13 -35.50 0.22
CA VAL A 2 -34.85 -35.63 -0.52
C VAL A 2 -34.48 -34.34 -1.27
N ALA A 3 -35.45 -33.48 -1.62
CA ALA A 3 -35.20 -32.19 -2.27
C ALA A 3 -34.44 -31.19 -1.37
N SER A 4 -34.46 -31.38 -0.06
CA SER A 4 -33.77 -30.53 0.92
C SER A 4 -32.28 -30.79 1.02
N ALA A 5 -31.79 -32.00 0.70
CA ALA A 5 -30.38 -32.36 0.85
C ALA A 5 -29.53 -31.90 -0.35
N SER A 6 -30.03 -32.10 -1.58
CA SER A 6 -29.33 -31.66 -2.81
C SER A 6 -29.25 -30.13 -2.92
N PHE A 7 -30.31 -29.42 -2.50
CA PHE A 7 -30.34 -27.97 -2.49
C PHE A 7 -29.40 -27.38 -1.44
N ARG A 8 -29.33 -28.00 -0.24
CA ARG A 8 -28.37 -27.61 0.80
C ARG A 8 -26.94 -27.79 0.31
N GLN A 9 -26.60 -28.91 -0.33
CA GLN A 9 -25.24 -29.18 -0.80
C GLN A 9 -24.82 -28.27 -1.97
N GLN A 10 -25.72 -28.01 -2.92
CA GLN A 10 -25.45 -27.12 -4.06
C GLN A 10 -25.34 -25.65 -3.61
N MET A 11 -26.15 -25.23 -2.65
CA MET A 11 -26.10 -23.89 -2.07
C MET A 11 -24.85 -23.70 -1.19
N SER A 12 -24.39 -24.74 -0.48
CA SER A 12 -23.14 -24.72 0.28
C SER A 12 -21.90 -24.59 -0.62
N LEU A 13 -21.83 -25.32 -1.74
CA LEU A 13 -20.69 -25.23 -2.66
C LEU A 13 -20.60 -23.88 -3.36
N ALA A 14 -21.74 -23.30 -3.76
CA ALA A 14 -21.79 -21.96 -4.33
C ALA A 14 -21.29 -20.90 -3.33
N LEU A 15 -21.63 -21.05 -2.04
CA LEU A 15 -21.22 -20.14 -0.98
C LEU A 15 -19.72 -20.22 -0.69
N ILE A 16 -19.13 -21.42 -0.68
CA ILE A 16 -17.69 -21.62 -0.48
C ILE A 16 -16.89 -21.05 -1.66
N MET A 17 -17.34 -21.28 -2.89
CA MET A 17 -16.72 -20.71 -4.09
C MET A 17 -16.79 -19.18 -4.08
N ALA A 18 -17.94 -18.61 -3.73
CA ALA A 18 -18.10 -17.16 -3.64
C ALA A 18 -17.18 -16.55 -2.57
N LEU A 19 -17.13 -17.14 -1.36
CA LEU A 19 -16.24 -16.68 -0.29
C LEU A 19 -14.76 -16.85 -0.66
N GLY A 20 -14.40 -17.94 -1.33
CA GLY A 20 -13.03 -18.18 -1.81
C GLY A 20 -12.59 -17.17 -2.87
N ILE A 21 -13.47 -16.82 -3.81
CA ILE A 21 -13.21 -15.78 -4.82
C ILE A 21 -13.13 -14.40 -4.15
N SER A 22 -14.03 -14.07 -3.23
CA SER A 22 -13.99 -12.81 -2.49
C SER A 22 -12.72 -12.67 -1.66
N LEU A 23 -12.25 -13.75 -1.04
CA LEU A 23 -11.00 -13.77 -0.27
C LEU A 23 -9.77 -13.63 -1.18
N TRP A 24 -9.77 -14.29 -2.34
CA TRP A 24 -8.74 -14.12 -3.38
C TRP A 24 -8.68 -12.69 -3.89
N VAL A 25 -9.83 -12.06 -4.16
CA VAL A 25 -9.91 -10.68 -4.63
C VAL A 25 -9.42 -9.69 -3.56
N LEU A 26 -9.69 -9.94 -2.26
CA LEU A 26 -9.14 -9.13 -1.17
C LEU A 26 -7.62 -9.20 -1.08
N HIS A 27 -7.05 -10.41 -1.25
CA HIS A 27 -5.62 -10.62 -1.14
C HIS A 27 -4.83 -9.88 -2.23
N SER A 28 -5.43 -9.71 -3.42
CA SER A 28 -4.77 -9.06 -4.55
C SER A 28 -4.79 -7.54 -4.54
N LYS A 29 -5.46 -6.86 -3.59
CA LYS A 29 -5.71 -5.40 -3.67
C LYS A 29 -5.13 -4.55 -2.54
N VAL A 30 -4.36 -5.11 -1.61
CA VAL A 30 -3.55 -4.28 -0.70
C VAL A 30 -2.21 -3.99 -1.38
N GLU A 31 -2.29 -3.28 -2.50
CA GLU A 31 -1.13 -2.51 -2.98
C GLU A 31 -1.03 -1.37 -1.99
N ALA A 32 -0.04 -1.46 -1.09
CA ALA A 32 0.32 -0.34 -0.23
C ALA A 32 0.45 0.87 -1.14
N ASP A 33 -0.40 1.87 -0.92
CA ASP A 33 -0.38 3.11 -1.66
C ASP A 33 1.02 3.70 -1.48
N ASP A 34 1.86 3.55 -2.52
CA ASP A 34 3.18 4.13 -2.52
C ASP A 34 2.97 5.65 -2.62
N ILE A 35 3.05 6.31 -1.46
CA ILE A 35 2.84 7.75 -1.31
C ILE A 35 3.75 8.55 -2.26
N CYS A 36 4.86 7.96 -2.67
CA CYS A 36 5.86 8.56 -3.56
C CYS A 36 5.72 8.12 -5.02
N LYS A 37 4.60 7.50 -5.41
CA LYS A 37 4.35 7.01 -6.76
C LYS A 37 4.39 8.17 -7.77
N GLY A 38 5.23 8.01 -8.79
CA GLY A 38 5.40 8.99 -9.85
C GLY A 38 6.47 10.05 -9.59
N ILE A 39 7.16 9.99 -8.45
CA ILE A 39 8.35 10.81 -8.17
C ILE A 39 9.58 10.02 -8.61
N SER A 40 10.42 10.63 -9.44
CA SER A 40 11.69 10.02 -9.88
C SER A 40 12.73 10.06 -8.75
N LYS A 41 13.49 8.96 -8.60
CA LYS A 41 14.63 8.93 -7.68
C LYS A 41 15.62 10.06 -8.04
N PRO A 42 16.06 10.88 -7.06
CA PRO A 42 17.08 11.90 -7.31
C PRO A 42 18.43 11.27 -7.67
N ASP A 43 19.26 12.03 -8.37
CA ASP A 43 20.65 11.64 -8.61
C ASP A 43 21.42 11.64 -7.28
N PRO A 44 22.30 10.66 -7.00
CA PRO A 44 23.02 10.58 -5.74
C PRO A 44 23.86 11.83 -5.44
N GLU A 45 24.38 12.52 -6.45
CA GLU A 45 25.17 13.75 -6.28
C GLU A 45 24.29 14.96 -5.90
N SER A 46 22.96 14.84 -6.06
CA SER A 46 22.00 15.89 -5.70
C SER A 46 21.53 15.82 -4.24
N CYS A 47 21.96 14.81 -3.49
CA CYS A 47 21.66 14.67 -2.07
C CYS A 47 22.70 15.42 -1.21
N PRO A 48 22.31 16.10 -0.11
CA PRO A 48 20.96 16.19 0.45
C PRO A 48 20.06 17.21 -0.26
N ILE A 49 18.75 16.96 -0.23
CA ILE A 49 17.75 17.84 -0.86
C ILE A 49 17.47 19.04 0.05
N TYR A 50 17.50 20.24 -0.54
CA TYR A 50 17.04 21.47 0.11
C TYR A 50 15.82 22.00 -0.63
N CYS A 51 14.65 21.88 0.00
CA CYS A 51 13.39 22.38 -0.51
C CYS A 51 13.11 23.79 0.04
N LEU A 52 12.49 24.64 -0.80
CA LEU A 52 12.01 25.95 -0.35
C LEU A 52 10.68 25.86 0.39
N ILE A 53 9.84 24.89 0.02
CA ILE A 53 8.53 24.64 0.61
C ILE A 53 8.57 23.28 1.27
N ASN A 54 8.19 23.25 2.55
CA ASN A 54 8.13 22.01 3.31
C ASN A 54 6.99 21.14 2.79
N ASP A 55 7.29 19.88 2.50
CA ASP A 55 6.36 18.82 2.17
C ASP A 55 6.69 17.60 3.06
N PRO A 56 6.37 17.66 4.36
CA PRO A 56 6.84 16.66 5.30
C PRO A 56 6.24 15.28 5.01
N VAL A 57 7.04 14.23 5.11
CA VAL A 57 6.63 12.82 5.02
C VAL A 57 7.27 12.00 6.14
N CYS A 58 6.59 10.94 6.57
CA CYS A 58 7.06 10.03 7.60
C CYS A 58 7.65 8.77 6.95
N GLY A 59 8.95 8.55 7.18
CA GLY A 59 9.65 7.35 6.74
C GLY A 59 9.32 6.11 7.54
N ALA A 60 9.57 4.94 6.95
CA ALA A 60 9.48 3.65 7.63
C ALA A 60 10.49 3.52 8.78
N ASP A 61 11.55 4.34 8.77
CA ASP A 61 12.56 4.47 9.82
C ASP A 61 12.13 5.36 10.99
N GLY A 62 10.94 5.99 10.91
CA GLY A 62 10.39 6.86 11.95
C GLY A 62 10.92 8.30 11.91
N TYR A 63 11.72 8.67 10.91
CA TYR A 63 12.16 10.04 10.71
C TYR A 63 11.20 10.83 9.82
N THR A 64 11.08 12.12 10.13
CA THR A 64 10.36 13.07 9.26
C THR A 64 11.32 13.64 8.22
N TYR A 65 11.01 13.43 6.95
CA TYR A 65 11.68 14.07 5.82
C TYR A 65 10.89 15.30 5.41
N TRP A 66 11.47 16.49 5.53
CA TRP A 66 10.79 17.77 5.35
C TRP A 66 10.64 18.20 3.90
N CYS A 67 11.47 17.66 3.03
CA CYS A 67 11.45 17.88 1.60
C CYS A 67 10.76 16.75 0.84
N GLY A 68 10.03 15.91 1.56
CA GLY A 68 9.13 14.92 0.99
C GLY A 68 9.84 13.68 0.47
N CYS A 69 9.20 13.05 -0.50
CA CYS A 69 9.63 11.77 -1.05
C CYS A 69 11.06 11.78 -1.62
N VAL A 70 11.49 12.88 -2.26
CA VAL A 70 12.83 12.97 -2.83
C VAL A 70 13.93 12.92 -1.77
N GLU A 71 13.68 13.50 -0.60
CA GLU A 71 14.63 13.46 0.52
C GLU A 71 14.62 12.09 1.20
N ALA A 72 13.45 11.49 1.38
CA ALA A 72 13.33 10.12 1.87
C ALA A 72 14.06 9.12 0.94
N MET A 73 14.01 9.33 -0.38
CA MET A 73 14.73 8.52 -1.36
C MET A 73 16.26 8.67 -1.27
N CYS A 74 16.77 9.87 -0.93
CA CYS A 74 18.20 10.07 -0.66
C CYS A 74 18.67 9.25 0.56
N ALA A 75 17.80 9.06 1.54
CA ALA A 75 18.05 8.21 2.71
C ALA A 75 17.64 6.74 2.48
N GLU A 76 17.34 6.35 1.23
CA GLU A 76 16.91 5.01 0.83
C GLU A 76 15.74 4.46 1.67
N THR A 77 14.86 5.36 2.12
CA THR A 77 13.78 5.05 3.04
C THR A 77 12.43 5.13 2.35
N GLN A 78 11.58 4.13 2.58
CA GLN A 78 10.21 4.12 2.10
C GLN A 78 9.34 5.06 2.94
N VAL A 79 8.49 5.84 2.29
CA VAL A 79 7.51 6.69 2.98
C VAL A 79 6.28 5.86 3.34
N VAL A 80 5.86 5.92 4.60
CA VAL A 80 4.69 5.19 5.12
C VAL A 80 3.47 6.07 5.32
N ARG A 81 3.66 7.39 5.46
CA ARG A 81 2.57 8.37 5.64
C ARG A 81 3.00 9.77 5.20
N SER A 82 2.08 10.56 4.63
CA SER A 82 2.28 12.00 4.43
C SER A 82 2.19 12.77 5.75
N GLY A 83 2.92 13.88 5.86
CA GLY A 83 3.08 14.64 7.09
C GLY A 83 4.23 14.13 7.96
N GLN A 84 4.46 14.82 9.07
CA GLN A 84 5.48 14.44 10.06
C GLN A 84 5.12 13.10 10.70
N CYS A 85 6.14 12.33 11.09
CA CYS A 85 6.01 11.33 12.15
C CYS A 85 5.63 12.05 13.46
#